data_AF-A0A3C0NJD9-F1
#
_entry.id   AF-A0A3C0NJD9-F1
#
_cell.length_a   1.000
_cell.length_b   1.000
_cell.length_c   1.000
_cell.angle_alpha   90.00
_cell.angle_beta   90.00
_cell.angle_gamma   90.00
#
_symmetry.space_group_name_H-M   'P 1'
#
loop_
_entity.id
_entity.type
_entity.pdbx_description
1 polymer ?
#
loop_
_entity_poly.entity_id
_entity_poly.type
_entity_poly.pdbx_seq_one_letter_code
_entity_poly.pdbx_strand_id
1 'polypeptide(L)'
;MNPDTVTLIDRPYQEIVDDILTAMVGGVVNEPILFDLKTDLYPLAEEARDIRTITGTIKNQDTGDLESHTFQKEIDFVFSDRDNAVIWQEGGTLPLDNTKFYVDYFRKNSTSPLSDINVGSVTRTLGEAISREIATVYQQINLAYLAGFIDTATGKSLDLVVAILGITRKTKDFAIGLVTFLRDTTIEGNITIPEGTQLSTSKGEATFVTTQLRTLQRGQVRIDIPVQASDASKGQAGIVAAGAITTLSQAIAGIAKVTNFEGTILGAEDETDPALRSRAKAVLRGLGKATLAALAQVIFEGRASLAEVYDPNSSIDKRSEPGKVVLLVESEPERFPSLRAAVEGTRAAGVETTLVARYVFFKPRIVAEVSSDITPAGKVKVINEIIAALQTYIDTLSSNEAALGKELLNAIKQVKDVGNFKIVDAIAWRTELGGNGTDTLVDAITKAIQTSPTPGEEGTRTAIKGVLDAASSLVVPNVKRIADRDLVKKLDGSGRATDADIEAGEFQVVTPPGSDKWWVVLDIELADIILKGG
;
A
#
# COMPACT_ATOMS: atom_id res chain seq x y z
N MET A 1 -7.00 14.72 -44.73
CA MET A 1 -6.82 14.01 -43.44
C MET A 1 -7.82 14.62 -42.48
N ASN A 2 -8.76 13.82 -42.00
CA ASN A 2 -9.86 14.25 -41.13
C ASN A 2 -9.30 14.80 -39.79
N PRO A 3 -9.49 16.10 -39.46
CA PRO A 3 -8.95 16.71 -38.25
C PRO A 3 -9.59 16.20 -36.96
N ASP A 4 -10.79 15.64 -37.03
CA ASP A 4 -11.52 15.09 -35.88
C ASP A 4 -11.04 13.65 -35.55
N THR A 5 -10.33 12.98 -36.46
CA THR A 5 -9.65 11.70 -36.21
C THR A 5 -8.14 11.81 -36.05
N VAL A 6 -7.55 13.01 -36.11
CA VAL A 6 -6.11 13.24 -35.85
C VAL A 6 -5.70 12.78 -34.44
N THR A 7 -6.63 12.76 -33.49
CA THR A 7 -6.42 12.30 -32.12
C THR A 7 -6.86 10.84 -31.88
N LEU A 8 -7.56 10.22 -32.83
CA LEU A 8 -7.94 8.80 -32.79
C LEU A 8 -6.83 7.97 -33.45
N ILE A 9 -6.09 7.26 -32.61
CA ILE A 9 -4.90 6.50 -33.00
C ILE A 9 -5.29 5.15 -33.66
N ASP A 10 -6.58 4.83 -33.73
CA ASP A 10 -7.10 3.60 -34.34
C ASP A 10 -8.03 3.91 -35.52
N ARG A 11 -7.62 3.53 -36.73
CA ARG A 11 -8.43 3.63 -37.96
C ARG A 11 -8.75 2.23 -38.47
N PRO A 12 -10.02 1.87 -38.67
CA PRO A 12 -10.38 0.55 -39.15
C PRO A 12 -9.84 0.31 -40.56
N TYR A 13 -9.43 -0.94 -40.82
CA TYR A 13 -8.85 -1.34 -42.09
C TYR A 13 -9.72 -0.98 -43.30
N GLN A 14 -11.05 -1.17 -43.20
CA GLN A 14 -11.97 -0.87 -44.30
C GLN A 14 -12.01 0.61 -44.68
N GLU A 15 -11.96 1.51 -43.71
CA GLU A 15 -11.91 2.96 -43.97
C GLU A 15 -10.62 3.33 -44.73
N ILE A 16 -9.49 2.75 -44.34
CA ILE A 16 -8.20 2.96 -45.04
C ILE A 16 -8.25 2.40 -46.47
N VAL A 17 -8.89 1.26 -46.69
CA VAL A 17 -9.08 0.68 -48.04
C VAL A 17 -9.95 1.60 -48.89
N ASP A 18 -11.09 2.05 -48.38
CA ASP A 18 -12.02 2.88 -49.12
C ASP A 18 -11.43 4.25 -49.49
N ASP A 19 -10.71 4.88 -48.56
CA ASP A 19 -9.93 6.10 -48.81
C ASP A 19 -8.95 5.90 -49.96
N ILE A 20 -8.13 4.85 -49.89
CA ILE A 20 -7.06 4.60 -50.87
C ILE A 20 -7.66 4.29 -52.24
N LEU A 21 -8.66 3.42 -52.31
CA LEU A 21 -9.32 3.09 -53.58
C LEU A 21 -9.99 4.30 -54.21
N THR A 22 -10.64 5.15 -53.41
CA THR A 22 -11.28 6.39 -53.88
C THR A 22 -10.23 7.38 -54.39
N ALA A 23 -9.13 7.56 -53.66
CA ALA A 23 -8.02 8.40 -54.10
C ALA A 23 -7.36 7.89 -55.39
N MET A 24 -7.17 6.58 -55.53
CA MET A 24 -6.51 5.97 -56.70
C MET A 24 -7.26 6.23 -58.01
N VAL A 25 -8.60 6.27 -57.98
CA VAL A 25 -9.42 6.61 -59.16
C VAL A 25 -9.63 8.11 -59.34
N GLY A 26 -8.93 8.96 -58.59
CA GLY A 26 -9.02 10.40 -58.65
C GLY A 26 -10.27 10.99 -58.00
N GLY A 27 -10.92 10.25 -57.08
CA GLY A 27 -12.01 10.75 -56.25
C GLY A 27 -11.55 11.73 -55.17
N VAL A 28 -12.51 12.25 -54.42
CA VAL A 28 -12.29 13.09 -53.24
C VAL A 28 -12.50 12.22 -52.00
N VAL A 29 -11.60 12.36 -51.03
CA VAL A 29 -11.55 11.55 -49.81
C VAL A 29 -11.67 12.46 -48.60
N ASN A 30 -12.58 12.09 -47.69
CA ASN A 30 -12.87 12.75 -46.43
C ASN A 30 -13.19 14.24 -46.58
N GLU A 31 -14.12 14.61 -47.48
CA GLU A 31 -14.64 15.98 -47.52
C GLU A 31 -15.46 16.27 -46.24
N PRO A 32 -15.04 17.25 -45.40
CA PRO A 32 -15.72 17.54 -44.15
C PRO A 32 -16.94 18.43 -44.36
N ILE A 33 -18.11 18.00 -43.89
CA ILE A 33 -19.36 18.75 -43.96
C ILE A 33 -19.96 18.83 -42.55
N LEU A 34 -20.30 20.05 -42.10
CA LEU A 34 -20.97 20.26 -40.82
C LEU A 34 -22.44 19.83 -40.93
N PHE A 35 -22.87 18.95 -40.03
CA PHE A 35 -24.27 18.50 -39.92
C PHE A 35 -25.09 19.44 -39.04
N ASP A 36 -26.28 19.80 -39.51
CA ASP A 36 -27.29 20.58 -38.78
C ASP A 36 -28.67 19.96 -39.04
N LEU A 37 -29.36 19.54 -37.98
CA LEU A 37 -30.70 18.92 -38.09
C LEU A 37 -31.74 19.76 -38.85
N LYS A 38 -31.52 21.07 -39.03
CA LYS A 38 -32.42 21.98 -39.77
C LYS A 38 -32.07 22.12 -41.25
N THR A 39 -31.00 21.49 -41.70
CA THR A 39 -30.54 21.53 -43.09
C THR A 39 -30.82 20.20 -43.76
N ASP A 40 -31.61 20.24 -44.83
CA ASP A 40 -32.05 19.03 -45.55
C ASP A 40 -31.10 18.63 -46.71
N LEU A 41 -30.24 19.55 -47.14
CA LEU A 41 -29.41 19.40 -48.33
C LEU A 41 -27.97 19.84 -48.07
N TYR A 42 -27.03 18.93 -48.31
CA TYR A 42 -25.61 19.12 -48.04
C TYR A 42 -24.80 19.04 -49.33
N PRO A 43 -24.50 20.19 -49.97
CA PRO A 43 -23.79 20.20 -51.25
C PRO A 43 -22.33 19.77 -51.10
N LEU A 44 -21.82 19.04 -52.09
CA LEU A 44 -20.42 18.66 -52.20
C LEU A 44 -19.62 19.77 -52.90
N ALA A 45 -18.35 19.94 -52.53
CA ALA A 45 -17.47 20.97 -53.07
C ALA A 45 -17.16 20.80 -54.57
N GLU A 46 -17.10 19.55 -55.05
CA GLU A 46 -16.89 19.22 -56.46
C GLU A 46 -18.05 18.36 -57.01
N GLU A 47 -18.27 18.39 -58.33
CA GLU A 47 -19.29 17.57 -58.97
C GLU A 47 -18.98 16.07 -58.85
N ALA A 48 -19.81 15.38 -58.06
CA ALA A 48 -19.71 13.95 -57.84
C ALA A 48 -20.50 13.17 -58.89
N ARG A 49 -19.92 12.06 -59.37
CA ARG A 49 -20.62 11.03 -60.12
C ARG A 49 -21.46 10.15 -59.20
N ASP A 50 -20.86 9.76 -58.08
CA ASP A 50 -21.49 8.93 -57.06
C ASP A 50 -20.72 9.04 -55.74
N ILE A 51 -21.40 8.77 -54.64
CA ILE A 51 -20.83 8.70 -53.29
C ILE A 51 -20.40 7.27 -53.00
N ARG A 52 -19.16 7.11 -52.51
CA ARG A 52 -18.59 5.82 -52.15
C ARG A 52 -18.94 5.43 -50.72
N THR A 53 -18.64 6.32 -49.76
CA THR A 53 -18.80 6.07 -48.32
C THR A 53 -19.05 7.41 -47.61
N ILE A 54 -19.86 7.39 -46.56
CA ILE A 54 -20.00 8.52 -45.63
C ILE A 54 -19.72 8.02 -44.21
N THR A 55 -18.86 8.73 -43.47
CA THR A 55 -18.57 8.44 -42.06
C THR A 55 -18.86 9.64 -41.17
N GLY A 56 -19.19 9.41 -39.92
CA GLY A 56 -19.45 10.50 -38.96
C GLY A 56 -19.64 9.98 -37.55
N THR A 57 -20.04 10.87 -36.65
CA THR A 57 -20.23 10.53 -35.23
C THR A 57 -21.71 10.34 -34.94
N ILE A 58 -22.05 9.24 -34.27
CA ILE A 58 -23.39 9.01 -33.71
C ILE A 58 -23.28 8.85 -32.20
N LYS A 59 -24.43 8.96 -31.52
CA LYS A 59 -24.54 8.64 -30.10
C LYS A 59 -25.11 7.24 -29.97
N ASN A 60 -24.35 6.34 -29.37
CA ASN A 60 -24.80 4.98 -29.10
C ASN A 60 -26.02 5.02 -28.15
N GLN A 61 -27.11 4.36 -28.53
CA GLN A 61 -28.36 4.42 -27.78
C GLN A 61 -28.33 3.61 -26.47
N ASP A 62 -27.46 2.61 -26.38
CA ASP A 62 -27.37 1.71 -25.23
C ASP A 62 -26.37 2.20 -24.17
N THR A 63 -25.23 2.73 -24.60
CA THR A 63 -24.17 3.20 -23.69
C THR A 63 -24.17 4.72 -23.49
N GLY A 64 -24.75 5.47 -24.43
CA GLY A 64 -24.71 6.93 -24.44
C GLY A 64 -23.37 7.53 -24.90
N ASP A 65 -22.40 6.68 -25.25
CA ASP A 65 -21.08 7.09 -25.73
C ASP A 65 -21.11 7.57 -27.19
N LEU A 66 -20.11 8.36 -27.58
CA LEU A 66 -19.91 8.80 -28.95
C LEU A 66 -19.13 7.74 -29.72
N GLU A 67 -19.66 7.31 -30.86
CA GLU A 67 -19.02 6.30 -31.71
C GLU A 67 -18.94 6.77 -33.17
N SER A 68 -17.89 6.33 -33.86
CA SER A 68 -17.77 6.51 -35.30
C SER A 68 -18.67 5.51 -36.02
N HIS A 69 -19.41 5.98 -37.01
CA HIS A 69 -20.36 5.18 -37.78
C HIS A 69 -20.16 5.39 -39.27
N THR A 70 -20.32 4.31 -40.03
CA THR A 70 -20.35 4.32 -41.50
C THR A 70 -21.80 4.25 -41.95
N PHE A 71 -22.28 5.32 -42.56
CA PHE A 71 -23.67 5.43 -43.00
C PHE A 71 -23.91 4.66 -44.30
N GLN A 72 -25.09 4.08 -44.42
CA GLN A 72 -25.49 3.22 -45.52
C GLN A 72 -26.24 4.01 -46.60
N LYS A 73 -25.75 3.92 -47.84
CA LYS A 73 -26.41 4.51 -49.00
C LYS A 73 -27.78 3.87 -49.21
N GLU A 74 -28.77 4.67 -49.58
CA GLU A 74 -30.18 4.31 -49.78
C GLU A 74 -30.96 3.89 -48.52
N ILE A 75 -30.31 3.85 -47.35
CA ILE A 75 -30.93 3.57 -46.06
C ILE A 75 -30.84 4.80 -45.15
N ASP A 76 -29.62 5.31 -44.93
CA ASP A 76 -29.39 6.49 -44.09
C ASP A 76 -29.40 7.78 -44.92
N PHE A 77 -28.87 7.72 -46.14
CA PHE A 77 -28.76 8.88 -47.04
C PHE A 77 -28.94 8.51 -48.52
N VAL A 78 -29.22 9.51 -49.34
CA VAL A 78 -29.22 9.44 -50.81
C VAL A 78 -28.42 10.58 -51.40
N PHE A 79 -27.87 10.34 -52.60
CA PHE A 79 -27.15 11.36 -53.37
C PHE A 79 -28.07 11.92 -54.47
N SER A 80 -28.24 13.25 -54.50
CA SER A 80 -28.92 13.94 -55.60
C SER A 80 -27.90 14.40 -56.64
N ASP A 81 -27.84 13.73 -57.81
CA ASP A 81 -26.99 14.16 -58.95
C ASP A 81 -27.44 15.52 -59.51
N ARG A 82 -28.73 15.87 -59.37
CA ARG A 82 -29.24 17.18 -59.82
C ARG A 82 -28.67 18.33 -58.99
N ASP A 83 -28.62 18.15 -57.67
CA ASP A 83 -28.24 19.22 -56.73
C ASP A 83 -26.80 19.05 -56.21
N ASN A 84 -26.09 18.00 -56.65
CA ASN A 84 -24.75 17.61 -56.21
C ASN A 84 -24.64 17.57 -54.68
N ALA A 85 -25.58 16.89 -54.02
CA ALA A 85 -25.74 16.98 -52.57
C ALA A 85 -26.13 15.66 -51.92
N VAL A 86 -25.73 15.51 -50.66
CA VAL A 86 -26.22 14.47 -49.74
C VAL A 86 -27.54 14.91 -49.15
N ILE A 87 -28.52 14.02 -49.18
CA ILE A 87 -29.83 14.19 -48.55
C ILE A 87 -30.01 13.02 -47.57
N TRP A 88 -30.22 13.33 -46.30
CA TRP A 88 -30.47 12.32 -45.28
C TRP A 88 -31.91 11.82 -45.34
N GLN A 89 -32.13 10.51 -45.19
CA GLN A 89 -33.45 9.91 -45.28
C GLN A 89 -34.24 10.01 -43.98
N GLU A 90 -35.56 10.19 -44.11
CA GLU A 90 -36.49 10.14 -42.98
C GLU A 90 -36.59 8.71 -42.44
N GLY A 91 -36.13 8.49 -41.20
CA GLY A 91 -36.07 7.16 -40.56
C GLY A 91 -34.71 6.46 -40.65
N GLY A 92 -33.73 7.06 -41.33
CA GLY A 92 -32.33 6.62 -41.33
C GLY A 92 -31.57 7.07 -40.08
N THR A 93 -30.38 6.51 -39.88
CA THR A 93 -29.46 6.94 -38.82
C THR A 93 -28.82 8.27 -39.24
N LEU A 94 -28.98 9.30 -38.41
CA LEU A 94 -28.43 10.62 -38.67
C LEU A 94 -27.12 10.84 -37.90
N PRO A 95 -26.18 11.65 -38.43
CA PRO A 95 -25.07 12.16 -37.64
C PRO A 95 -25.55 12.94 -36.42
N LEU A 96 -24.71 13.02 -35.39
CA LEU A 96 -25.01 13.83 -34.21
C LEU A 96 -25.04 15.32 -34.59
N ASP A 97 -26.02 16.06 -34.07
CA ASP A 97 -26.19 17.49 -34.36
C ASP A 97 -24.93 18.31 -34.01
N ASN A 98 -24.61 19.30 -34.85
CA ASN A 98 -23.39 20.12 -34.77
C ASN A 98 -22.06 19.34 -34.84
N THR A 99 -22.05 18.12 -35.38
CA THR A 99 -20.82 17.38 -35.69
C THR A 99 -20.52 17.38 -37.18
N LYS A 100 -19.29 17.04 -37.56
CA LYS A 100 -18.93 16.88 -38.97
C LYS A 100 -19.11 15.43 -39.40
N PHE A 101 -19.63 15.24 -40.60
CA PHE A 101 -19.53 14.00 -41.34
C PHE A 101 -18.57 14.17 -42.52
N TYR A 102 -18.06 13.05 -43.01
CA TYR A 102 -17.00 12.97 -44.00
C TYR A 102 -17.52 12.18 -45.19
N VAL A 103 -17.40 12.76 -46.39
CA VAL A 103 -17.89 12.15 -47.63
C VAL A 103 -16.73 11.77 -48.53
N ASP A 104 -16.73 10.51 -48.97
CA ASP A 104 -15.88 10.00 -50.03
C ASP A 104 -16.69 9.86 -51.31
N TYR A 105 -16.24 10.44 -52.41
CA TYR A 105 -17.00 10.41 -53.67
C TYR A 105 -16.10 10.41 -54.91
N PHE A 106 -16.67 9.92 -56.01
CA PHE A 106 -16.00 9.91 -57.30
C PHE A 106 -16.32 11.19 -58.06
N ARG A 107 -15.31 11.87 -58.61
CA ARG A 107 -15.51 13.04 -59.47
C ARG A 107 -16.17 12.65 -60.79
N LYS A 108 -17.06 13.51 -61.31
CA LYS A 108 -17.72 13.32 -62.61
C LYS A 108 -16.73 13.30 -63.78
N ASN A 109 -15.69 14.13 -63.73
CA ASN A 109 -14.67 14.30 -64.77
C ASN A 109 -13.28 13.79 -64.34
N SER A 110 -13.20 12.67 -63.61
CA SER A 110 -11.89 12.10 -63.26
C SER A 110 -11.11 11.63 -64.50
N THR A 111 -9.83 11.96 -64.55
CA THR A 111 -8.89 11.55 -65.61
C THR A 111 -7.85 10.54 -65.12
N SER A 112 -8.08 9.91 -63.97
CA SER A 112 -7.13 8.93 -63.43
C SER A 112 -6.93 7.77 -64.42
N PRO A 113 -5.66 7.37 -64.71
CA PRO A 113 -5.39 6.20 -65.54
C PRO A 113 -5.79 4.89 -64.85
N LEU A 114 -6.02 4.92 -63.54
CA LEU A 114 -6.50 3.79 -62.75
C LEU A 114 -8.02 3.92 -62.58
N SER A 115 -8.79 2.99 -63.13
CA SER A 115 -10.26 3.07 -63.14
C SER A 115 -10.97 1.86 -62.55
N ASP A 116 -10.33 0.69 -62.51
CA ASP A 116 -10.95 -0.55 -62.04
C ASP A 116 -10.57 -0.83 -60.59
N ILE A 117 -11.49 -0.60 -59.66
CA ILE A 117 -11.36 -0.88 -58.21
C ILE A 117 -12.27 -2.02 -57.74
N ASN A 118 -12.81 -2.80 -58.68
CA ASN A 118 -13.66 -3.93 -58.37
C ASN A 118 -12.85 -5.10 -57.80
N VAL A 119 -13.56 -6.00 -57.12
CA VAL A 119 -12.95 -7.23 -56.59
C VAL A 119 -12.34 -8.04 -57.73
N GLY A 120 -11.07 -8.39 -57.59
CA GLY A 120 -10.29 -9.11 -58.62
C GLY A 120 -9.46 -8.22 -59.54
N SER A 121 -9.57 -6.89 -59.44
CA SER A 121 -8.68 -5.99 -60.19
C SER A 121 -7.29 -5.90 -59.56
N VAL A 122 -6.26 -5.70 -60.39
CA VAL A 122 -4.88 -5.49 -59.93
C VAL A 122 -4.78 -4.23 -59.07
N THR A 123 -5.46 -3.15 -59.46
CA THR A 123 -5.50 -1.89 -58.72
C THR A 123 -6.03 -2.09 -57.31
N ARG A 124 -7.13 -2.86 -57.17
CA ARG A 124 -7.73 -3.14 -55.86
C ARG A 124 -6.81 -4.01 -55.02
N THR A 125 -6.25 -5.08 -55.58
CA THR A 125 -5.33 -5.96 -54.85
C THR A 125 -4.10 -5.22 -54.33
N LEU A 126 -3.51 -4.33 -55.15
CA LEU A 126 -2.39 -3.50 -54.72
C LEU A 126 -2.83 -2.46 -53.67
N GLY A 127 -4.00 -1.85 -53.85
CA GLY A 127 -4.60 -0.93 -52.88
C GLY A 127 -4.77 -1.59 -51.51
N GLU A 128 -5.44 -2.74 -51.44
CA GLU A 128 -5.67 -3.51 -50.22
C GLU A 128 -4.37 -3.96 -49.55
N ALA A 129 -3.36 -4.39 -50.33
CA ALA A 129 -2.05 -4.75 -49.80
C ALA A 129 -1.37 -3.56 -49.11
N ILE A 130 -1.40 -2.37 -49.73
CA ILE A 130 -0.86 -1.14 -49.14
C ILE A 130 -1.68 -0.72 -47.91
N SER A 131 -3.00 -0.77 -48.00
CA SER A 131 -3.91 -0.47 -46.88
C SER A 131 -3.64 -1.37 -45.67
N ARG A 132 -3.30 -2.64 -45.88
CA ARG A 132 -2.99 -3.58 -44.80
C ARG A 132 -1.74 -3.18 -44.03
N GLU A 133 -0.69 -2.76 -44.74
CA GLU A 133 0.54 -2.29 -44.10
C GLU A 133 0.30 -0.96 -43.37
N ILE A 134 -0.47 -0.03 -43.95
CA ILE A 134 -0.85 1.22 -43.29
C ILE A 134 -1.68 0.95 -42.03
N ALA A 135 -2.69 0.07 -42.09
CA ALA A 135 -3.49 -0.31 -40.93
C ALA A 135 -2.63 -0.95 -39.84
N THR A 136 -1.67 -1.80 -40.22
CA THR A 136 -0.72 -2.40 -39.27
C THR A 136 0.12 -1.34 -38.57
N VAL A 137 0.58 -0.32 -39.30
CA VAL A 137 1.34 0.81 -38.71
C VAL A 137 0.47 1.61 -37.74
N TYR A 138 -0.77 1.93 -38.09
CA TYR A 138 -1.69 2.62 -37.17
C TYR A 138 -1.91 1.81 -35.88
N GLN A 139 -2.17 0.51 -36.00
CA GLN A 139 -2.32 -0.37 -34.85
C GLN A 139 -1.06 -0.41 -33.98
N GLN A 140 0.13 -0.48 -34.58
CA GLN A 140 1.40 -0.46 -33.85
C GLN A 140 1.63 0.87 -33.12
N ILE A 141 1.29 2.00 -33.73
CA ILE A 141 1.36 3.32 -33.09
C ILE A 141 0.39 3.39 -31.91
N ASN A 142 -0.83 2.86 -32.06
CA ASN A 142 -1.80 2.80 -30.97
C ASN A 142 -1.30 1.96 -29.80
N LEU A 143 -0.76 0.77 -30.07
CA LEU A 143 -0.16 -0.08 -29.04
C LEU A 143 1.03 0.60 -28.37
N ALA A 144 1.87 1.32 -29.11
CA ALA A 144 2.99 2.07 -28.56
C ALA A 144 2.53 3.23 -27.65
N TYR A 145 1.46 3.93 -28.03
CA TYR A 145 0.82 4.95 -27.21
C TYR A 145 0.26 4.35 -25.91
N LEU A 146 -0.54 3.28 -26.02
CA LEU A 146 -1.12 2.59 -24.87
C LEU A 146 -0.07 1.95 -23.95
N ALA A 147 1.09 1.55 -24.50
CA ALA A 147 2.21 1.05 -23.73
C ALA A 147 2.85 2.10 -22.79
N GLY A 148 2.58 3.40 -23.00
CA GLY A 148 3.09 4.49 -22.16
C GLY A 148 2.32 4.70 -20.85
N PHE A 149 1.14 4.12 -20.68
CA PHE A 149 0.30 4.34 -19.50
C PHE A 149 0.27 3.11 -18.60
N ILE A 150 0.38 3.33 -17.29
CA ILE A 150 0.37 2.25 -16.28
C ILE A 150 -0.89 1.37 -16.35
N ASP A 151 -2.02 1.95 -16.78
CA ASP A 151 -3.31 1.27 -16.85
C ASP A 151 -3.43 0.31 -18.04
N THR A 152 -2.83 0.66 -19.16
CA THR A 152 -2.98 -0.05 -20.43
C THR A 152 -1.74 -0.83 -20.84
N ALA A 153 -0.56 -0.48 -20.31
CA ALA A 153 0.68 -1.19 -20.57
C ALA A 153 0.61 -2.65 -20.08
N THR A 154 1.19 -3.55 -20.86
CA THR A 154 1.27 -4.99 -20.58
C THR A 154 2.69 -5.51 -20.79
N GLY A 155 2.99 -6.66 -20.18
CA GLY A 155 4.27 -7.36 -20.31
C GLY A 155 5.47 -6.46 -20.06
N LYS A 156 6.41 -6.45 -21.03
CA LYS A 156 7.68 -5.71 -20.92
C LYS A 156 7.48 -4.20 -20.85
N SER A 157 6.46 -3.66 -21.53
CA SER A 157 6.16 -2.24 -21.48
C SER A 157 5.72 -1.82 -20.08
N LEU A 158 4.91 -2.65 -19.41
CA LEU A 158 4.52 -2.40 -18.02
C LEU A 158 5.76 -2.40 -17.11
N ASP A 159 6.69 -3.33 -17.30
CA ASP A 159 7.95 -3.38 -16.53
C ASP A 159 8.77 -2.08 -16.67
N LEU A 160 8.84 -1.51 -17.88
CA LEU A 160 9.54 -0.26 -18.13
C LEU A 160 8.85 0.95 -17.49
N VAL A 161 7.51 1.00 -17.54
CA VAL A 161 6.73 2.07 -16.92
C VAL A 161 6.92 2.06 -15.40
N VAL A 162 6.85 0.89 -14.75
CA VAL A 162 7.01 0.80 -13.29
C VAL A 162 8.46 0.96 -12.84
N ALA A 163 9.45 0.71 -13.71
CA ALA A 163 10.87 0.92 -13.40
C ALA A 163 11.20 2.40 -13.10
N ILE A 164 10.43 3.35 -13.63
CA ILE A 164 10.55 4.79 -13.29
C ILE A 164 10.34 5.02 -11.79
N LEU A 165 9.50 4.19 -11.14
CA LEU A 165 9.25 4.21 -9.70
C LEU A 165 10.27 3.37 -8.89
N GLY A 166 11.32 2.84 -9.54
CA GLY A 166 12.27 1.92 -8.92
C GLY A 166 11.69 0.54 -8.64
N ILE A 167 10.56 0.19 -9.27
CA ILE A 167 9.85 -1.07 -9.03
C ILE A 167 10.28 -2.10 -10.08
N THR A 168 10.64 -3.29 -9.64
CA THR A 168 10.88 -4.46 -10.49
C THR A 168 9.81 -5.51 -10.26
N ARG A 169 9.45 -6.26 -11.31
CA ARG A 169 8.49 -7.37 -11.23
C ARG A 169 9.05 -8.48 -10.34
N LYS A 170 8.20 -9.02 -9.46
CA LYS A 170 8.56 -10.21 -8.69
C LYS A 170 8.47 -11.42 -9.62
N THR A 171 9.61 -12.05 -9.90
CA THR A 171 9.67 -13.29 -10.68
C THR A 171 10.10 -14.43 -9.77
N LYS A 172 9.74 -15.66 -10.14
CA LYS A 172 10.21 -16.89 -9.48
C LYS A 172 11.64 -17.25 -9.86
N ASP A 173 12.32 -16.40 -10.62
CA ASP A 173 13.63 -16.69 -11.18
C ASP A 173 14.70 -16.95 -10.13
N PHE A 174 14.51 -16.47 -8.90
CA PHE A 174 15.51 -16.53 -7.86
C PHE A 174 14.94 -17.13 -6.57
N ALA A 175 15.69 -18.08 -6.00
CA ALA A 175 15.42 -18.55 -4.66
C ALA A 175 15.74 -17.46 -3.63
N ILE A 176 14.88 -17.32 -2.62
CA ILE A 176 15.03 -16.39 -1.51
C ILE A 176 15.18 -17.16 -0.20
N GLY A 177 15.81 -16.53 0.78
CA GLY A 177 15.93 -17.07 2.14
C GLY A 177 16.57 -16.08 3.11
N LEU A 178 16.77 -16.51 4.34
CA LEU A 178 17.48 -15.76 5.37
C LEU A 178 18.84 -16.39 5.63
N VAL A 179 19.88 -15.55 5.66
CA VAL A 179 21.23 -15.95 6.07
C VAL A 179 21.59 -15.22 7.35
N THR A 180 21.99 -15.98 8.35
CA THR A 180 22.49 -15.49 9.62
C THR A 180 23.99 -15.19 9.52
N PHE A 181 24.35 -13.97 9.86
CA PHE A 181 25.73 -13.54 10.06
C PHE A 181 26.06 -13.60 11.55
N LEU A 182 27.11 -14.34 11.91
CA LEU A 182 27.57 -14.49 13.29
C LEU A 182 28.78 -13.58 13.56
N ARG A 183 28.72 -12.86 14.68
CA ARG A 183 29.77 -11.95 15.16
C ARG A 183 31.03 -12.72 15.55
N ASP A 184 32.18 -12.10 15.28
CA ASP A 184 33.45 -12.45 15.91
C ASP A 184 33.49 -11.91 17.35
N THR A 185 33.68 -12.82 18.31
CA THR A 185 33.69 -12.51 19.75
C THR A 185 34.81 -11.56 20.16
N THR A 186 35.81 -11.34 19.30
CA THR A 186 36.95 -10.45 19.55
C THR A 186 36.69 -8.99 19.16
N ILE A 187 35.63 -8.69 18.40
CA ILE A 187 35.36 -7.34 17.89
C ILE A 187 34.13 -6.72 18.56
N GLU A 188 34.36 -5.60 19.26
CA GLU A 188 33.31 -4.75 19.81
C GLU A 188 32.99 -3.58 18.88
N GLY A 189 31.70 -3.29 18.69
CA GLY A 189 31.21 -2.19 17.85
C GLY A 189 30.05 -2.57 16.95
N ASN A 190 29.53 -1.58 16.23
CA ASN A 190 28.50 -1.80 15.21
C ASN A 190 29.15 -2.29 13.92
N ILE A 191 28.59 -3.33 13.30
CA ILE A 191 29.09 -3.87 12.03
C ILE A 191 27.99 -3.70 10.99
N THR A 192 28.25 -2.90 9.96
CA THR A 192 27.32 -2.68 8.86
C THR A 192 27.60 -3.67 7.74
N ILE A 193 26.59 -4.45 7.38
CA ILE A 193 26.63 -5.37 6.25
C ILE A 193 25.84 -4.71 5.11
N PRO A 194 26.52 -4.33 4.01
CA PRO A 194 25.85 -3.65 2.90
C PRO A 194 24.93 -4.60 2.14
N GLU A 195 23.93 -4.02 1.49
CA GLU A 195 23.23 -4.67 0.38
C GLU A 195 24.24 -4.98 -0.74
N GLY A 196 24.05 -6.09 -1.45
CA GLY A 196 24.98 -6.50 -2.51
C GLY A 196 26.13 -7.40 -2.04
N THR A 197 26.17 -7.80 -0.77
CA THR A 197 27.20 -8.73 -0.26
C THR A 197 27.00 -10.12 -0.86
N GLN A 198 28.03 -10.64 -1.53
CA GLN A 198 27.97 -11.95 -2.20
C GLN A 198 28.32 -13.11 -1.26
N LEU A 199 27.49 -14.14 -1.29
CA LEU A 199 27.54 -15.36 -0.50
C LEU A 199 27.52 -16.58 -1.42
N SER A 200 28.07 -17.71 -0.97
CA SER A 200 27.99 -18.96 -1.72
C SER A 200 27.87 -20.19 -0.82
N THR A 201 27.47 -21.30 -1.44
CA THR A 201 27.63 -22.62 -0.82
C THR A 201 29.12 -22.98 -0.74
N SER A 202 29.46 -23.94 0.13
CA SER A 202 30.84 -24.37 0.37
C SER A 202 31.57 -24.86 -0.89
N LYS A 203 30.82 -25.39 -1.87
CA LYS A 203 31.34 -25.86 -3.16
C LYS A 203 31.14 -24.86 -4.31
N GLY A 204 30.54 -23.70 -4.03
CA GLY A 204 30.23 -22.69 -5.06
C GLY A 204 29.13 -23.11 -6.05
N GLU A 205 28.34 -24.14 -5.71
CA GLU A 205 27.25 -24.66 -6.56
C GLU A 205 26.09 -23.64 -6.71
N ALA A 206 25.88 -22.82 -5.68
CA ALA A 206 24.91 -21.72 -5.71
C ALA A 206 25.50 -20.47 -5.08
N THR A 207 25.21 -19.32 -5.70
CA THR A 207 25.64 -17.99 -5.28
C THR A 207 24.45 -17.10 -4.99
N PHE A 208 24.56 -16.30 -3.92
CA PHE A 208 23.51 -15.45 -3.37
C PHE A 208 24.04 -14.05 -3.11
N VAL A 209 23.13 -13.08 -3.01
CA VAL A 209 23.44 -11.67 -2.72
C VAL A 209 22.47 -11.16 -1.65
N THR A 210 22.96 -10.35 -0.71
CA THR A 210 22.10 -9.68 0.29
C THR A 210 21.23 -8.61 -0.37
N THR A 211 19.93 -8.61 -0.06
CA THR A 211 18.94 -7.69 -0.68
C THR A 211 18.60 -6.48 0.19
N GLN A 212 19.16 -6.40 1.40
CA GLN A 212 18.95 -5.29 2.32
C GLN A 212 20.23 -5.02 3.10
N LEU A 213 20.52 -3.74 3.33
CA LEU A 213 21.52 -3.32 4.31
C LEU A 213 21.01 -3.61 5.72
N ARG A 214 21.86 -4.22 6.55
CA ARG A 214 21.58 -4.45 7.97
C ARG A 214 22.81 -4.12 8.81
N THR A 215 22.57 -3.53 9.98
CA THR A 215 23.65 -3.23 10.93
C THR A 215 23.50 -4.09 12.16
N LEU A 216 24.51 -4.93 12.42
CA LEU A 216 24.66 -5.71 13.62
C LEU A 216 25.12 -4.79 14.76
N GLN A 217 24.21 -4.49 15.69
CA GLN A 217 24.48 -3.55 16.79
C GLN A 217 25.49 -4.11 17.80
N ARG A 218 26.19 -3.24 18.53
CA ARG A 218 27.12 -3.63 19.60
C ARG A 218 26.43 -4.58 20.58
N GLY A 219 27.08 -5.69 20.90
CA GLY A 219 26.55 -6.73 21.80
C GLY A 219 25.66 -7.77 21.14
N GLN A 220 25.21 -7.55 19.89
CA GLN A 220 24.41 -8.53 19.15
C GLN A 220 25.29 -9.64 18.56
N VAL A 221 25.01 -10.89 18.91
CA VAL A 221 25.83 -12.07 18.52
C VAL A 221 25.57 -12.50 17.07
N ARG A 222 24.36 -12.28 16.55
CA ARG A 222 23.99 -12.66 15.18
C ARG A 222 22.91 -11.75 14.61
N ILE A 223 22.85 -11.65 13.28
CA ILE A 223 21.77 -10.96 12.56
C ILE A 223 21.36 -11.76 11.33
N ASP A 224 20.05 -11.82 11.09
CA ASP A 224 19.50 -12.44 9.89
C ASP A 224 19.30 -11.38 8.81
N ILE A 225 19.78 -11.68 7.61
CA ILE A 225 19.72 -10.79 6.45
C ILE A 225 19.03 -11.55 5.31
N PRO A 226 18.04 -10.94 4.65
CA PRO A 226 17.42 -11.52 3.46
C PRO A 226 18.43 -11.59 2.32
N VAL A 227 18.44 -12.76 1.66
CA VAL A 227 19.29 -13.03 0.50
C VAL A 227 18.43 -13.52 -0.67
N GLN A 228 18.94 -13.28 -1.88
CA GLN A 228 18.39 -13.75 -3.13
C GLN A 228 19.48 -14.47 -3.92
N ALA A 229 19.13 -15.55 -4.63
CA ALA A 229 20.03 -16.22 -5.56
C ALA A 229 20.51 -15.23 -6.64
N SER A 230 21.76 -15.37 -7.08
CA SER A 230 22.32 -14.58 -8.18
C SER A 230 21.89 -15.12 -9.55
N ASP A 231 22.19 -14.39 -10.64
CA ASP A 231 21.89 -14.83 -12.01
C ASP A 231 22.46 -16.21 -12.38
N ALA A 232 23.59 -16.59 -11.78
CA ALA A 232 24.22 -17.90 -12.01
C ALA A 232 23.47 -19.06 -11.34
N SER A 233 22.54 -18.78 -10.42
CA SER A 233 21.83 -19.79 -9.61
C SER A 233 20.31 -19.61 -9.70
N LYS A 234 19.81 -19.24 -10.88
CA LYS A 234 18.37 -19.09 -11.14
C LYS A 234 17.61 -20.41 -11.01
N GLY A 235 16.33 -20.29 -10.65
CA GLY A 235 15.40 -21.40 -10.55
C GLY A 235 15.83 -22.44 -9.51
N GLN A 236 15.66 -23.72 -9.86
CA GLN A 236 15.93 -24.83 -8.94
C GLN A 236 17.38 -24.88 -8.43
N ALA A 237 18.34 -24.33 -9.19
CA ALA A 237 19.75 -24.28 -8.78
C ALA A 237 19.99 -23.39 -7.55
N GLY A 238 19.08 -22.43 -7.27
CA GLY A 238 19.14 -21.57 -6.10
C GLY A 238 18.53 -22.20 -4.84
N ILE A 239 17.84 -23.35 -4.96
CA ILE A 239 17.24 -24.05 -3.82
C ILE A 239 18.32 -24.86 -3.11
N VAL A 240 18.68 -24.43 -1.91
CA VAL A 240 19.70 -25.05 -1.08
C VAL A 240 19.13 -25.40 0.28
N ALA A 241 19.59 -26.51 0.86
CA ALA A 241 19.16 -26.94 2.18
C ALA A 241 19.65 -26.00 3.29
N ALA A 242 19.07 -26.12 4.47
CA ALA A 242 19.57 -25.49 5.68
C ALA A 242 21.07 -25.79 5.88
N GLY A 243 21.84 -24.77 6.25
CA GLY A 243 23.28 -24.86 6.51
C GLY A 243 24.18 -24.92 5.27
N ALA A 244 23.63 -24.82 4.06
CA ALA A 244 24.42 -24.90 2.82
C ALA A 244 25.21 -23.61 2.52
N ILE A 245 24.65 -22.44 2.83
CA ILE A 245 25.28 -21.13 2.56
C ILE A 245 26.28 -20.84 3.67
N THR A 246 27.58 -20.95 3.36
CA THR A 246 28.65 -20.93 4.39
C THR A 246 29.82 -20.03 4.04
N THR A 247 29.91 -19.55 2.80
CA THR A 247 31.07 -18.83 2.30
C THR A 247 30.70 -17.38 1.98
N LEU A 248 31.54 -16.44 2.40
CA LEU A 248 31.49 -15.03 2.01
C LEU A 248 32.53 -14.81 0.90
N SER A 249 32.11 -14.25 -0.24
CA SER A 249 33.05 -13.90 -1.30
C SER A 249 33.99 -12.76 -0.88
N GLN A 250 33.47 -11.83 -0.09
CA GLN A 250 34.24 -10.74 0.52
C GLN A 250 34.07 -10.78 2.04
N ALA A 251 35.18 -10.93 2.76
CA ALA A 251 35.17 -10.94 4.21
C ALA A 251 34.75 -9.56 4.76
N ILE A 252 33.83 -9.56 5.72
CA ILE A 252 33.39 -8.37 6.45
C ILE A 252 34.04 -8.39 7.82
N ALA A 253 34.73 -7.32 8.19
CA ALA A 253 35.40 -7.22 9.49
C ALA A 253 34.38 -7.40 10.64
N GLY A 254 34.70 -8.29 11.59
CA GLY A 254 33.86 -8.59 12.74
C GLY A 254 32.79 -9.66 12.52
N ILE A 255 32.73 -10.30 11.35
CA ILE A 255 31.89 -11.48 11.10
C ILE A 255 32.76 -12.75 11.09
N ALA A 256 32.43 -13.70 11.97
CA ALA A 256 33.15 -14.97 12.10
C ALA A 256 32.63 -16.06 11.17
N LYS A 257 31.31 -16.14 10.97
CA LYS A 257 30.67 -17.19 10.17
C LYS A 257 29.35 -16.72 9.59
N VAL A 258 28.97 -17.29 8.45
CA VAL A 258 27.62 -17.18 7.87
C VAL A 258 26.97 -18.56 7.77
N THR A 259 25.66 -18.64 7.98
CA THR A 259 24.87 -19.86 7.78
C THR A 259 23.41 -19.51 7.52
N ASN A 260 22.71 -20.25 6.67
CA ASN A 260 21.25 -20.25 6.63
C ASN A 260 20.71 -21.33 7.59
N PHE A 261 19.71 -21.03 8.41
CA PHE A 261 19.07 -22.05 9.28
C PHE A 261 17.94 -22.79 8.59
N GLU A 262 17.35 -22.19 7.57
CA GLU A 262 16.29 -22.78 6.75
C GLU A 262 16.76 -22.89 5.31
N GLY A 263 16.19 -23.84 4.57
CA GLY A 263 16.46 -23.94 3.13
C GLY A 263 15.93 -22.71 2.39
N THR A 264 16.59 -22.36 1.28
CA THR A 264 16.05 -21.32 0.40
C THR A 264 14.87 -21.89 -0.38
N ILE A 265 13.87 -21.05 -0.62
CA ILE A 265 12.67 -21.41 -1.36
C ILE A 265 12.60 -20.58 -2.63
N LEU A 266 12.02 -21.14 -3.70
CA LEU A 266 11.66 -20.31 -4.84
C LEU A 266 10.60 -19.29 -4.40
N GLY A 267 10.68 -18.06 -4.92
CA GLY A 267 9.62 -17.08 -4.73
C GLY A 267 8.26 -17.61 -5.22
N ALA A 268 7.18 -16.98 -4.77
CA ALA A 268 5.83 -17.24 -5.29
C ALA A 268 5.78 -17.08 -6.83
N GLU A 269 4.73 -17.64 -7.45
CA GLU A 269 4.50 -17.55 -8.91
C GLU A 269 4.74 -16.13 -9.46
N ASP A 270 5.14 -16.08 -10.74
CA ASP A 270 5.45 -14.81 -11.41
C ASP A 270 4.31 -13.80 -11.22
N GLU A 271 4.69 -12.60 -10.78
CA GLU A 271 3.73 -11.53 -10.54
C GLU A 271 3.03 -11.17 -11.85
N THR A 272 1.70 -11.30 -11.87
CA THR A 272 0.88 -11.00 -13.05
C THR A 272 0.83 -9.49 -13.31
N ASP A 273 0.55 -9.08 -14.55
CA ASP A 273 0.41 -7.65 -14.90
C ASP A 273 -0.59 -6.91 -14.00
N PRO A 274 -1.79 -7.45 -13.68
CA PRO A 274 -2.70 -6.79 -12.74
C PRO A 274 -2.10 -6.61 -11.34
N ALA A 275 -1.36 -7.59 -10.84
CA ALA A 275 -0.72 -7.52 -9.52
C ALA A 275 0.40 -6.46 -9.50
N LEU A 276 1.28 -6.46 -10.51
CA LEU A 276 2.35 -5.48 -10.66
C LEU A 276 1.78 -4.05 -10.76
N ARG A 277 0.73 -3.87 -11.58
CA ARG A 277 0.04 -2.58 -11.73
C ARG A 277 -0.54 -2.09 -10.41
N SER A 278 -1.23 -2.97 -9.67
CA SER A 278 -1.81 -2.63 -8.37
C SER A 278 -0.74 -2.19 -7.38
N ARG A 279 0.37 -2.94 -7.30
CA ARG A 279 1.52 -2.61 -6.45
C ARG A 279 2.18 -1.29 -6.83
N ALA A 280 2.41 -1.05 -8.12
CA ALA A 280 3.01 0.20 -8.58
C ALA A 280 2.13 1.42 -8.28
N LYS A 281 0.80 1.31 -8.46
CA LYS A 281 -0.13 2.36 -8.04
C LYS A 281 -0.12 2.59 -6.52
N ALA A 282 0.00 1.53 -5.72
CA ALA A 282 0.09 1.64 -4.27
C ALA A 282 1.34 2.42 -3.85
N VAL A 283 2.50 2.08 -4.43
CA VAL A 283 3.76 2.81 -4.18
C VAL A 283 3.64 4.27 -4.59
N LEU A 284 3.10 4.56 -5.79
CA LEU A 284 2.91 5.94 -6.25
C LEU A 284 2.04 6.76 -5.28
N ARG A 285 0.98 6.16 -4.72
CA ARG A 285 0.15 6.81 -3.69
C ARG A 285 0.91 6.99 -2.37
N GLY A 286 1.76 6.03 -2.01
CA GLY A 286 2.61 6.06 -0.84
C GLY A 286 3.71 7.13 -0.85
N LEU A 287 4.17 7.53 -2.04
CA LEU A 287 5.17 8.61 -2.18
C LEU A 287 4.64 9.99 -1.73
N GLY A 288 3.32 10.18 -1.68
CA GLY A 288 2.72 11.44 -1.24
C GLY A 288 2.79 11.62 0.28
N LYS A 289 3.50 12.65 0.76
CA LYS A 289 3.56 12.97 2.21
C LYS A 289 2.18 13.32 2.77
N ALA A 290 1.90 12.87 4.00
CA ALA A 290 0.65 13.07 4.74
C ALA A 290 -0.66 12.71 3.99
N THR A 291 -0.61 11.90 2.94
CA THR A 291 -1.83 11.27 2.42
C THR A 291 -2.21 10.10 3.31
N LEU A 292 -3.51 9.79 3.42
CA LEU A 292 -3.95 8.63 4.20
C LEU A 292 -3.27 7.32 3.74
N ALA A 293 -3.07 7.18 2.42
CA ALA A 293 -2.39 6.02 1.84
C ALA A 293 -0.92 5.91 2.28
N ALA A 294 -0.19 7.03 2.30
CA ALA A 294 1.21 7.03 2.75
C ALA A 294 1.35 6.79 4.26
N LEU A 295 0.47 7.40 5.07
CA LEU A 295 0.44 7.16 6.51
C LEU A 295 0.10 5.70 6.82
N ALA A 296 -0.89 5.13 6.14
CA ALA A 296 -1.24 3.71 6.28
C ALA A 296 -0.10 2.79 5.83
N GLN A 297 0.58 3.10 4.72
CA GLN A 297 1.72 2.30 4.25
C GLN A 297 2.84 2.23 5.30
N VAL A 298 3.22 3.37 5.89
CA VAL A 298 4.26 3.43 6.93
C VAL A 298 3.84 2.64 8.17
N ILE A 299 2.55 2.67 8.53
CA ILE A 299 2.00 1.87 9.62
C ILE A 299 2.16 0.37 9.32
N PHE A 300 1.81 -0.08 8.11
CA PHE A 300 1.96 -1.48 7.71
C PHE A 300 3.43 -1.93 7.62
N GLU A 301 4.33 -1.09 7.10
CA GLU A 301 5.78 -1.36 7.07
C GLU A 301 6.35 -1.50 8.48
N GLY A 302 5.82 -0.74 9.43
CA GLY A 302 6.11 -0.87 10.86
C GLY A 302 5.51 -2.09 11.55
N ARG A 303 4.84 -2.99 10.79
CA ARG A 303 4.11 -4.16 11.29
C ARG A 303 2.99 -3.83 12.29
N ALA A 304 2.35 -2.68 12.10
CA ALA A 304 1.17 -2.29 12.84
C ALA A 304 -0.07 -2.32 11.94
N SER A 305 -1.25 -2.40 12.57
CA SER A 305 -2.53 -2.26 11.89
C SER A 305 -3.12 -0.88 12.19
N LEU A 306 -3.75 -0.27 11.18
CA LEU A 306 -4.52 0.95 11.34
C LEU A 306 -5.96 0.56 11.72
N ALA A 307 -6.35 0.87 12.96
CA ALA A 307 -7.68 0.58 13.47
C ALA A 307 -8.68 1.67 13.07
N GLU A 308 -8.36 2.92 13.38
CA GLU A 308 -9.24 4.06 13.09
C GLU A 308 -8.46 5.30 12.64
N VAL A 309 -9.15 6.14 11.88
CA VAL A 309 -8.63 7.37 11.30
C VAL A 309 -9.59 8.48 11.66
N TYR A 310 -9.03 9.56 12.20
CA TYR A 310 -9.75 10.79 12.47
C TYR A 310 -9.14 11.89 11.60
N ASP A 311 -9.92 12.38 10.63
CA ASP A 311 -9.52 13.46 9.74
C ASP A 311 -10.61 14.54 9.62
N PRO A 312 -10.31 15.74 9.09
CA PRO A 312 -11.29 16.84 9.02
C PRO A 312 -12.49 16.54 8.09
N ASN A 313 -12.35 15.59 7.18
CA ASN A 313 -13.35 15.22 6.18
C ASN A 313 -14.20 14.01 6.60
N SER A 314 -13.89 13.41 7.74
CA SER A 314 -14.57 12.23 8.28
C SER A 314 -15.96 12.57 8.83
N SER A 315 -16.71 11.52 9.16
CA SER A 315 -18.00 11.61 9.85
C SER A 315 -17.86 12.32 11.19
N ILE A 316 -18.97 12.81 11.75
CA ILE A 316 -18.95 13.74 12.89
C ILE A 316 -18.26 13.16 14.15
N ASP A 317 -18.35 11.84 14.32
CA ASP A 317 -17.75 11.03 15.37
C ASP A 317 -16.24 10.82 15.20
N LYS A 318 -15.72 10.96 13.96
CA LYS A 318 -14.31 10.76 13.62
C LYS A 318 -13.66 12.03 13.06
N ARG A 319 -14.28 13.19 13.27
CA ARG A 319 -13.79 14.45 12.71
C ARG A 319 -12.72 15.08 13.60
N SER A 320 -11.55 15.34 13.04
CA SER A 320 -10.49 16.12 13.70
C SER A 320 -10.55 17.62 13.33
N GLU A 321 -9.83 18.45 14.09
CA GLU A 321 -9.64 19.86 13.72
C GLU A 321 -8.86 19.96 12.39
N PRO A 322 -9.16 20.95 11.53
CA PRO A 322 -8.38 21.20 10.32
C PRO A 322 -6.88 21.32 10.62
N GLY A 323 -6.07 20.62 9.83
CA GLY A 323 -4.61 20.54 10.04
C GLY A 323 -4.16 19.49 11.05
N LYS A 324 -5.07 18.78 11.72
CA LYS A 324 -4.77 17.65 12.61
C LYS A 324 -5.31 16.34 12.05
N VAL A 325 -4.54 15.27 12.15
CA VAL A 325 -4.97 13.90 11.83
C VAL A 325 -4.59 13.00 12.99
N VAL A 326 -5.54 12.21 13.49
CA VAL A 326 -5.29 11.24 14.57
C VAL A 326 -5.45 9.83 14.00
N LEU A 327 -4.43 9.00 14.21
CA LEU A 327 -4.38 7.62 13.73
C LEU A 327 -4.35 6.69 14.93
N LEU A 328 -5.41 5.90 15.10
CA LEU A 328 -5.44 4.84 16.11
C LEU A 328 -4.83 3.58 15.49
N VAL A 329 -3.76 3.07 16.10
CA VAL A 329 -3.04 1.89 15.62
C VAL A 329 -2.98 0.79 16.68
N GLU A 330 -2.95 -0.44 16.19
CA GLU A 330 -2.60 -1.60 17.00
C GLU A 330 -1.14 -1.95 16.69
N SER A 331 -0.28 -1.78 17.69
CA SER A 331 1.15 -2.07 17.56
C SER A 331 1.73 -2.58 18.86
N GLU A 332 2.68 -3.51 18.75
CA GLU A 332 3.52 -3.94 19.86
C GLU A 332 4.18 -2.72 20.55
N PRO A 333 4.21 -2.67 21.90
CA PRO A 333 4.77 -1.55 22.65
C PRO A 333 6.21 -1.20 22.25
N GLU A 334 7.04 -2.20 21.98
CA GLU A 334 8.44 -2.02 21.60
C GLU A 334 8.61 -1.32 20.23
N ARG A 335 7.67 -1.54 19.31
CA ARG A 335 7.71 -0.97 17.96
C ARG A 335 7.14 0.44 17.90
N PHE A 336 6.24 0.78 18.81
CA PHE A 336 5.50 2.04 18.79
C PHE A 336 6.40 3.30 18.71
N PRO A 337 7.53 3.42 19.44
CA PRO A 337 8.41 4.59 19.31
C PRO A 337 9.00 4.75 17.89
N SER A 338 9.43 3.64 17.28
CA SER A 338 9.96 3.64 15.92
C SER A 338 8.88 3.95 14.89
N LEU A 339 7.67 3.40 15.09
CA LEU A 339 6.50 3.66 14.27
C LEU A 339 6.09 5.13 14.30
N ARG A 340 6.03 5.72 15.49
CA ARG A 340 5.74 7.14 15.70
C ARG A 340 6.75 8.03 14.96
N ALA A 341 8.05 7.72 15.06
CA ALA A 341 9.08 8.47 14.35
C ALA A 341 8.95 8.35 12.82
N ALA A 342 8.60 7.17 12.31
CA ALA A 342 8.38 6.96 10.88
C ALA A 342 7.14 7.72 10.36
N VAL A 343 6.04 7.70 11.11
CA VAL A 343 4.82 8.47 10.82
C VAL A 343 5.12 9.98 10.83
N GLU A 344 5.87 10.46 11.83
CA GLU A 344 6.30 11.85 11.93
C GLU A 344 7.17 12.26 10.73
N GLY A 345 8.08 11.40 10.26
CA GLY A 345 8.91 11.66 9.07
C GLY A 345 8.11 11.74 7.76
N THR A 346 6.92 11.13 7.73
CA THR A 346 6.03 11.05 6.57
C THR A 346 5.02 12.19 6.53
N ARG A 347 4.91 12.98 7.60
CA ARG A 347 4.02 14.13 7.64
C ARG A 347 4.45 15.23 6.65
N ALA A 348 3.47 16.02 6.22
CA ALA A 348 3.69 17.22 5.43
C ALA A 348 3.80 18.45 6.34
N ALA A 349 4.47 19.50 5.87
CA ALA A 349 4.50 20.77 6.57
C ALA A 349 3.07 21.31 6.73
N GLY A 350 2.70 21.70 7.96
CA GLY A 350 1.37 22.23 8.27
C GLY A 350 0.31 21.18 8.64
N VAL A 351 0.65 19.89 8.64
CA VAL A 351 -0.22 18.82 9.18
C VAL A 351 0.42 18.26 10.45
N GLU A 352 -0.35 18.25 11.53
CA GLU A 352 -0.04 17.56 12.77
C GLU A 352 -0.62 16.15 12.73
N THR A 353 0.25 15.15 12.67
CA THR A 353 -0.16 13.74 12.68
C THR A 353 0.11 13.15 14.05
N THR A 354 -0.95 12.72 14.72
CA THR A 354 -0.87 12.13 16.06
C THR A 354 -1.15 10.64 15.96
N LEU A 355 -0.16 9.82 16.28
CA LEU A 355 -0.30 8.37 16.35
C LEU A 355 -0.69 7.96 17.77
N VAL A 356 -1.78 7.20 17.94
CA VAL A 356 -2.27 6.73 19.24
C VAL A 356 -2.29 5.20 19.28
N ALA A 357 -1.77 4.61 20.36
CA ALA A 357 -1.89 3.19 20.68
C ALA A 357 -2.39 2.98 22.11
N ARG A 358 -3.03 1.84 22.36
CA ARG A 358 -3.70 1.53 23.63
C ARG A 358 -2.95 0.45 24.40
N TYR A 359 -2.52 0.80 25.61
CA TYR A 359 -1.69 -0.04 26.48
C TYR A 359 -2.28 -0.16 27.88
N VAL A 360 -2.20 -1.36 28.45
CA VAL A 360 -2.41 -1.64 29.87
C VAL A 360 -1.05 -1.92 30.49
N PHE A 361 -0.52 -0.96 31.24
CA PHE A 361 0.70 -1.16 32.01
C PHE A 361 0.36 -1.88 33.30
N PHE A 362 1.15 -2.88 33.70
CA PHE A 362 1.04 -3.48 35.03
C PHE A 362 2.40 -3.62 35.71
N LYS A 363 2.42 -3.38 37.02
CA LYS A 363 3.59 -3.42 37.87
C LYS A 363 3.40 -4.49 38.95
N PRO A 364 4.04 -5.67 38.82
CA PRO A 364 4.07 -6.66 39.89
C PRO A 364 5.16 -6.28 40.90
N ARG A 365 4.83 -6.35 42.19
CA ARG A 365 5.81 -6.25 43.28
C ARG A 365 6.18 -7.63 43.76
N ILE A 366 7.46 -7.95 43.71
CA ILE A 366 7.94 -9.32 43.90
C ILE A 366 8.85 -9.38 45.12
N VAL A 367 8.66 -10.41 45.93
CA VAL A 367 9.60 -10.80 46.98
C VAL A 367 10.14 -12.17 46.61
N ALA A 368 11.45 -12.27 46.44
CA ALA A 368 12.13 -13.51 46.09
C ALA A 368 13.29 -13.79 47.05
N GLU A 369 13.57 -15.06 47.28
CA GLU A 369 14.67 -15.55 48.09
C GLU A 369 15.82 -16.02 47.20
N VAL A 370 17.05 -15.83 47.66
CA VAL A 370 18.24 -16.14 46.88
C VAL A 370 18.96 -17.35 47.47
N SER A 371 19.41 -18.28 46.63
CA SER A 371 20.16 -19.45 47.08
C SER A 371 21.63 -19.10 47.40
N SER A 372 21.91 -18.74 48.66
CA SER A 372 23.24 -18.55 49.31
C SER A 372 24.23 -17.50 48.75
N ASP A 373 24.87 -16.75 49.67
CA ASP A 373 26.00 -15.79 49.52
C ASP A 373 26.25 -15.16 48.14
N ILE A 374 25.23 -14.51 47.58
CA ILE A 374 25.37 -13.70 46.37
C ILE A 374 25.87 -12.30 46.72
N THR A 375 26.95 -11.88 46.04
CA THR A 375 27.50 -10.52 46.15
C THR A 375 26.46 -9.45 45.76
N PRO A 376 26.61 -8.19 46.20
CA PRO A 376 25.70 -7.11 45.80
C PRO A 376 25.53 -6.97 44.27
N ALA A 377 26.61 -7.17 43.50
CA ALA A 377 26.56 -7.16 42.04
C ALA A 377 25.78 -8.35 41.47
N GLY A 378 25.92 -9.53 42.07
CA GLY A 378 25.14 -10.72 41.70
C GLY A 378 23.65 -10.55 41.99
N LYS A 379 23.27 -9.88 43.09
CA LYS A 379 21.86 -9.57 43.40
C LYS A 379 21.22 -8.72 42.30
N VAL A 380 21.89 -7.67 41.83
CA VAL A 380 21.42 -6.86 40.70
C VAL A 380 21.29 -7.68 39.42
N LYS A 381 22.22 -8.62 39.18
CA LYS A 381 22.14 -9.53 38.03
C LYS A 381 20.90 -10.43 38.09
N VAL A 382 20.61 -11.05 39.24
CA VAL A 382 19.41 -11.88 39.43
C VAL A 382 18.13 -11.06 39.23
N ILE A 383 18.06 -9.83 39.75
CA ILE A 383 16.90 -8.95 39.52
C ILE A 383 16.71 -8.68 38.02
N ASN A 384 17.78 -8.37 37.27
CA ASN A 384 17.69 -8.19 35.83
C ASN A 384 17.27 -9.46 35.09
N GLU A 385 17.72 -10.63 35.53
CA GLU A 385 17.30 -11.92 34.96
C GLU A 385 15.81 -12.20 35.23
N ILE A 386 15.27 -11.82 36.41
CA ILE A 386 13.83 -11.86 36.71
C ILE A 386 13.04 -10.93 35.79
N ILE A 387 13.47 -9.67 35.65
CA ILE A 387 12.81 -8.69 34.77
C ILE A 387 12.80 -9.22 33.32
N ALA A 388 13.93 -9.74 32.85
CA ALA A 388 14.04 -10.30 31.50
C ALA A 388 13.14 -11.53 31.29
N ALA A 389 13.03 -12.42 32.29
CA ALA A 389 12.15 -13.59 32.21
C ALA A 389 10.67 -13.19 32.12
N LEU A 390 10.25 -12.21 32.94
CA LEU A 390 8.89 -11.67 32.90
C LEU A 390 8.61 -10.97 31.56
N GLN A 391 9.56 -10.17 31.07
CA GLN A 391 9.46 -9.51 29.77
C GLN A 391 9.30 -10.53 28.64
N THR A 392 10.13 -11.58 28.65
CA THR A 392 10.07 -12.67 27.65
C THR A 392 8.70 -13.32 27.58
N TYR A 393 8.03 -13.53 28.72
CA TYR A 393 6.66 -14.03 28.74
C TYR A 393 5.66 -13.00 28.17
N ILE A 394 5.74 -11.74 28.60
CA ILE A 394 4.82 -10.69 28.13
C ILE A 394 4.94 -10.46 26.62
N ASP A 395 6.14 -10.58 26.05
CA ASP A 395 6.38 -10.45 24.60
C ASP A 395 5.71 -11.57 23.78
N THR A 396 5.30 -12.67 24.41
CA THR A 396 4.53 -13.74 23.74
C THR A 396 3.03 -13.44 23.64
N LEU A 397 2.52 -12.46 24.40
CA LEU A 397 1.10 -12.15 24.44
C LEU A 397 0.66 -11.46 23.16
N SER A 398 -0.52 -11.85 22.68
CA SER A 398 -1.20 -11.19 21.58
C SER A 398 -2.12 -10.06 22.07
N SER A 399 -2.64 -9.26 21.15
CA SER A 399 -3.56 -8.17 21.51
C SER A 399 -4.85 -8.71 22.14
N ASN A 400 -5.32 -8.04 23.21
CA ASN A 400 -6.43 -8.45 24.09
C ASN A 400 -6.21 -9.76 24.86
N GLU A 401 -5.01 -10.32 24.84
CA GLU A 401 -4.65 -11.45 25.68
C GLU A 401 -4.32 -10.98 27.11
N ALA A 402 -4.85 -11.69 28.10
CA ALA A 402 -4.64 -11.36 29.50
C ALA A 402 -3.31 -11.93 30.00
N ALA A 403 -2.56 -11.15 30.78
CA ALA A 403 -1.35 -11.67 31.43
C ALA A 403 -1.73 -12.50 32.66
N LEU A 404 -1.53 -13.82 32.57
CA LEU A 404 -1.83 -14.76 33.64
C LEU A 404 -0.77 -14.76 34.75
N GLY A 405 -1.21 -14.65 36.01
CA GLY A 405 -0.34 -14.69 37.19
C GLY A 405 0.46 -15.98 37.34
N LYS A 406 -0.15 -17.13 37.00
CA LYS A 406 0.52 -18.44 37.04
C LYS A 406 1.72 -18.50 36.08
N GLU A 407 1.60 -17.93 34.90
CA GLU A 407 2.69 -17.90 33.93
C GLU A 407 3.79 -16.91 34.32
N LEU A 408 3.45 -15.79 34.95
CA LEU A 408 4.44 -14.88 35.55
C LEU A 408 5.28 -15.61 36.62
N LEU A 409 4.63 -16.39 37.49
CA LEU A 409 5.33 -17.21 38.48
C LEU A 409 6.17 -18.31 37.84
N ASN A 410 5.67 -18.96 36.78
CA ASN A 410 6.44 -19.94 36.02
C ASN A 410 7.70 -19.33 35.39
N ALA A 411 7.61 -18.11 34.86
CA ALA A 411 8.74 -17.39 34.28
C ALA A 411 9.82 -17.11 35.34
N ILE A 412 9.43 -16.66 36.54
CA ILE A 412 10.37 -16.41 37.66
C ILE A 412 11.07 -17.72 38.08
N LYS A 413 10.34 -18.85 38.08
CA LYS A 413 10.89 -20.17 38.45
C LYS A 413 12.05 -20.62 37.58
N GLN A 414 12.11 -20.17 36.32
CA GLN A 414 13.18 -20.52 35.38
C GLN A 414 14.47 -19.74 35.63
N VAL A 415 14.44 -18.70 36.45
CA VAL A 415 15.61 -17.87 36.76
C VAL A 415 16.52 -18.63 37.73
N LYS A 416 17.81 -18.68 37.40
CA LYS A 416 18.81 -19.37 38.21
C LYS A 416 19.02 -18.61 39.53
N ASP A 417 19.32 -19.35 40.59
CA ASP A 417 19.65 -18.82 41.91
C ASP A 417 18.49 -18.14 42.66
N VAL A 418 17.26 -18.27 42.14
CA VAL A 418 16.00 -17.90 42.82
C VAL A 418 15.42 -19.12 43.53
N GLY A 419 15.20 -18.99 44.83
CA GLY A 419 14.57 -19.99 45.69
C GLY A 419 13.05 -19.80 45.77
N ASN A 420 12.56 -19.43 46.95
CA ASN A 420 11.14 -19.12 47.15
C ASN A 420 10.80 -17.73 46.62
N PHE A 421 9.67 -17.56 45.94
CA PHE A 421 9.23 -16.26 45.43
C PHE A 421 7.72 -16.12 45.50
N LYS A 422 7.25 -14.88 45.65
CA LYS A 422 5.83 -14.53 45.56
C LYS A 422 5.64 -13.13 45.00
N ILE A 423 4.52 -12.95 44.29
CA ILE A 423 4.03 -11.63 43.89
C ILE A 423 3.16 -11.11 45.03
N VAL A 424 3.52 -9.97 45.61
CA VAL A 424 2.82 -9.39 46.77
C VAL A 424 1.71 -8.44 46.34
N ASP A 425 1.90 -7.77 45.21
CA ASP A 425 0.97 -6.78 44.68
C ASP A 425 1.07 -6.74 43.16
N ALA A 426 -0.02 -6.35 42.51
CA ALA A 426 -0.09 -6.14 41.07
C ALA A 426 -0.95 -4.90 40.83
N ILE A 427 -0.31 -3.83 40.33
CA ILE A 427 -0.99 -2.56 40.07
C ILE A 427 -1.10 -2.40 38.56
N ALA A 428 -2.29 -2.07 38.06
CA ALA A 428 -2.53 -1.87 36.64
C ALA A 428 -2.98 -0.43 36.32
N TRP A 429 -2.57 0.05 35.15
CA TRP A 429 -2.95 1.34 34.59
C TRP A 429 -3.31 1.19 33.12
N ARG A 430 -4.35 1.89 32.68
CA ARG A 430 -4.66 2.05 31.25
C ARG A 430 -4.04 3.33 30.72
N THR A 431 -3.60 3.31 29.46
CA THR A 431 -3.01 4.47 28.78
C THR A 431 -3.32 4.44 27.29
N GLU A 432 -3.77 5.58 26.76
CA GLU A 432 -3.91 5.82 25.32
C GLU A 432 -2.72 6.70 24.90
N LEU A 433 -1.63 6.03 24.55
CA LEU A 433 -0.34 6.64 24.29
C LEU A 433 -0.39 7.33 22.92
N GLY A 434 -0.46 8.66 22.88
CA GLY A 434 -0.48 9.34 21.59
C GLY A 434 0.08 10.76 21.48
N GLY A 435 0.24 11.51 22.55
CA GLY A 435 0.51 12.96 22.46
C GLY A 435 1.97 13.34 22.66
N ASN A 436 2.38 14.48 22.11
CA ASN A 436 3.37 15.32 22.80
C ASN A 436 2.58 15.99 23.93
N GLY A 437 2.77 15.54 25.18
CA GLY A 437 1.88 15.84 26.29
C GLY A 437 1.83 17.30 26.71
N THR A 438 1.00 18.11 26.04
CA THR A 438 0.68 19.48 26.51
C THR A 438 -0.80 19.85 26.48
N ASP A 439 -1.67 19.17 25.74
CA ASP A 439 -3.11 19.50 25.79
C ASP A 439 -3.75 18.80 26.98
N THR A 440 -3.78 19.47 28.12
CA THR A 440 -4.43 18.95 29.31
C THR A 440 -5.96 19.09 29.19
N LEU A 441 -6.72 18.27 29.91
CA LEU A 441 -8.17 18.46 30.08
C LEU A 441 -8.47 19.90 30.54
N VAL A 442 -7.54 20.53 31.26
CA VAL A 442 -7.62 21.92 31.71
C VAL A 442 -7.56 22.88 30.52
N ASP A 443 -6.72 22.63 29.52
CA ASP A 443 -6.64 23.45 28.30
C ASP A 443 -7.89 23.29 27.43
N ALA A 444 -8.42 22.06 27.31
CA ALA A 444 -9.67 21.79 26.61
C ALA A 444 -10.87 22.48 27.29
N ILE A 445 -10.96 22.42 28.62
CA ILE A 445 -11.97 23.14 29.41
C ILE A 445 -11.79 24.65 29.24
N THR A 446 -10.56 25.16 29.33
CA THR A 446 -10.25 26.58 29.20
C THR A 446 -10.64 27.10 27.82
N LYS A 447 -10.30 26.37 26.76
CA LYS A 447 -10.69 26.69 25.38
C LYS A 447 -12.21 26.66 25.20
N ALA A 448 -12.89 25.64 25.71
CA ALA A 448 -14.35 25.53 25.61
C ALA A 448 -15.09 26.66 26.36
N ILE A 449 -14.56 27.10 27.51
CA ILE A 449 -15.07 28.26 28.23
C ILE A 449 -14.82 29.54 27.42
N GLN A 450 -13.64 29.69 26.82
CA GLN A 450 -13.28 30.87 26.00
C GLN A 450 -14.09 30.98 24.70
N THR A 451 -14.50 29.86 24.11
CA THR A 451 -15.27 29.82 22.85
C THR A 451 -16.79 29.64 23.08
N SER A 452 -17.25 29.65 24.33
CA SER A 452 -18.67 29.43 24.63
C SER A 452 -19.53 30.61 24.15
N PRO A 453 -20.58 30.37 23.34
CA PRO A 453 -21.43 31.44 22.78
C PRO A 453 -22.32 32.13 23.81
N THR A 454 -22.48 31.55 25.01
CA THR A 454 -23.35 32.08 26.08
C THR A 454 -22.51 32.55 27.27
N PRO A 455 -22.36 33.86 27.51
CA PRO A 455 -21.64 34.38 28.68
C PRO A 455 -22.40 34.08 29.97
N GLY A 456 -21.71 33.60 31.01
CA GLY A 456 -22.28 33.39 32.37
C GLY A 456 -22.09 31.97 32.92
N GLU A 457 -22.59 31.74 34.14
CA GLU A 457 -22.40 30.49 34.88
C GLU A 457 -23.02 29.27 34.16
N GLU A 458 -24.16 29.46 33.51
CA GLU A 458 -24.89 28.42 32.79
C GLU A 458 -24.21 28.03 31.46
N GLY A 459 -23.65 28.99 30.73
CA GLY A 459 -22.85 28.75 29.53
C GLY A 459 -21.49 28.11 29.82
N THR A 460 -20.89 28.46 30.96
CA THR A 460 -19.66 27.82 31.47
C THR A 460 -19.95 26.36 31.84
N ARG A 461 -21.04 26.09 32.56
CA ARG A 461 -21.45 24.74 32.96
C ARG A 461 -21.77 23.86 31.74
N THR A 462 -22.41 24.42 30.72
CA THR A 462 -22.73 23.72 29.47
C THR A 462 -21.47 23.40 28.66
N ALA A 463 -20.52 24.34 28.55
CA ALA A 463 -19.24 24.12 27.89
C ALA A 463 -18.40 23.03 28.59
N ILE A 464 -18.31 23.08 29.93
CA ILE A 464 -17.63 22.07 30.73
C ILE A 464 -18.29 20.69 30.54
N LYS A 465 -19.63 20.63 30.61
CA LYS A 465 -20.38 19.38 30.40
C LYS A 465 -20.18 18.82 28.99
N GLY A 466 -20.18 19.67 27.96
CA GLY A 466 -19.90 19.25 26.58
C GLY A 466 -18.49 18.67 26.42
N VAL A 467 -17.47 19.25 27.07
CA VAL A 467 -16.11 18.68 27.09
C VAL A 467 -16.07 17.36 27.85
N LEU A 468 -16.77 17.23 28.98
CA LEU A 468 -16.84 15.99 29.77
C LEU A 468 -17.57 14.86 29.03
N ASP A 469 -18.66 15.18 28.33
CA ASP A 469 -19.43 14.21 27.53
C ASP A 469 -18.61 13.78 26.30
N ALA A 470 -17.92 14.72 25.63
CA ALA A 470 -17.02 14.44 24.52
C ALA A 470 -15.71 13.76 24.94
N ALA A 471 -15.24 13.95 26.18
CA ALA A 471 -14.01 13.31 26.69
C ALA A 471 -14.10 11.78 26.71
N SER A 472 -15.31 11.21 26.64
CA SER A 472 -15.52 9.78 26.49
C SER A 472 -15.34 9.25 25.06
N SER A 473 -15.33 10.15 24.06
CA SER A 473 -15.21 9.84 22.61
C SER A 473 -13.98 10.46 21.95
N LEU A 474 -13.35 11.45 22.59
CA LEU A 474 -12.07 11.98 22.18
C LEU A 474 -10.98 11.01 22.66
N VAL A 475 -10.32 10.35 21.71
CA VAL A 475 -9.01 9.75 21.95
C VAL A 475 -8.04 10.90 22.24
N VAL A 476 -8.05 11.40 23.49
CA VAL A 476 -7.16 12.47 23.92
C VAL A 476 -5.80 11.84 24.15
N PRO A 477 -4.79 12.17 23.35
CA PRO A 477 -3.48 11.55 23.43
C PRO A 477 -2.83 11.89 24.78
N ASN A 478 -2.87 10.99 25.76
CA ASN A 478 -2.45 11.29 27.12
C ASN A 478 -1.37 10.33 27.60
N VAL A 479 -0.23 10.88 28.03
CA VAL A 479 0.86 10.12 28.67
C VAL A 479 0.47 9.69 30.09
N LYS A 480 -0.64 10.21 30.63
CA LYS A 480 -1.10 9.93 31.98
C LYS A 480 -1.64 8.50 32.10
N ARG A 481 -0.87 7.67 32.81
CA ARG A 481 -1.31 6.36 33.31
C ARG A 481 -2.50 6.54 34.26
N ILE A 482 -3.68 6.06 33.85
CA ILE A 482 -4.89 6.09 34.69
C ILE A 482 -4.93 4.78 35.46
N ALA A 483 -4.78 4.85 36.78
CA ALA A 483 -4.82 3.67 37.64
C ALA A 483 -6.20 3.03 37.54
N ASP A 484 -6.23 1.72 37.26
CA ASP A 484 -7.47 0.97 37.09
C ASP A 484 -7.33 -0.41 37.73
N ARG A 485 -7.91 -0.51 38.94
CA ARG A 485 -7.87 -1.75 39.73
C ARG A 485 -8.83 -2.81 39.20
N ASP A 486 -9.75 -2.47 38.30
CA ASP A 486 -10.67 -3.44 37.69
C ASP A 486 -10.00 -4.31 36.62
N LEU A 487 -8.79 -3.95 36.20
CA LEU A 487 -7.97 -4.70 35.25
C LEU A 487 -7.26 -5.90 35.91
N VAL A 488 -7.10 -5.91 37.23
CA VAL A 488 -6.51 -7.04 37.95
C VAL A 488 -7.64 -7.90 38.52
N LYS A 489 -7.96 -8.98 37.80
CA LYS A 489 -9.08 -9.88 38.11
C LYS A 489 -8.60 -11.22 38.61
N LYS A 490 -9.49 -11.93 39.29
CA LYS A 490 -9.30 -13.36 39.58
C LYS A 490 -9.18 -14.16 38.28
N LEU A 491 -8.49 -15.30 38.34
CA LEU A 491 -8.30 -16.18 37.19
C LEU A 491 -9.63 -16.65 36.57
N ASP A 492 -10.67 -16.81 37.38
CA ASP A 492 -12.03 -17.18 36.95
C ASP A 492 -12.85 -16.01 36.38
N GLY A 493 -12.32 -14.79 36.43
CA GLY A 493 -12.99 -13.57 35.98
C GLY A 493 -14.15 -13.08 36.86
N SER A 494 -14.40 -13.73 38.01
CA SER A 494 -15.57 -13.47 38.87
C SER A 494 -15.53 -12.14 39.64
N GLY A 495 -14.41 -11.42 39.58
CA GLY A 495 -14.25 -10.12 40.21
C GLY A 495 -12.78 -9.68 40.31
N ARG A 496 -12.53 -8.62 41.09
CA ARG A 496 -11.19 -8.13 41.40
C ARG A 496 -10.38 -9.19 42.16
N ALA A 497 -9.10 -9.32 41.83
CA ALA A 497 -8.20 -10.18 42.59
C ALA A 497 -8.00 -9.63 44.01
N THR A 498 -8.01 -10.51 45.01
CA THR A 498 -7.60 -10.19 46.37
C THR A 498 -6.10 -10.41 46.55
N ASP A 499 -5.50 -9.86 47.59
CA ASP A 499 -4.07 -10.06 47.88
C ASP A 499 -3.72 -11.55 48.01
N ALA A 500 -4.63 -12.36 48.56
CA ALA A 500 -4.46 -13.82 48.63
C ALA A 500 -4.44 -14.49 47.25
N ASP A 501 -5.28 -14.02 46.32
CA ASP A 501 -5.29 -14.52 44.94
C ASP A 501 -3.99 -14.10 44.21
N ILE A 502 -3.50 -12.88 44.46
CA ILE A 502 -2.24 -12.37 43.88
C ILE A 502 -1.04 -13.19 44.38
N GLU A 503 -0.95 -13.42 45.69
CA GLU A 503 0.13 -14.23 46.29
C GLU A 503 0.11 -15.69 45.81
N ALA A 504 -1.07 -16.26 45.56
CA ALA A 504 -1.23 -17.60 45.00
C ALA A 504 -1.02 -17.66 43.48
N GLY A 505 -0.84 -16.51 42.81
CA GLY A 505 -0.75 -16.41 41.35
C GLY A 505 -2.07 -16.66 40.62
N GLU A 506 -3.20 -16.67 41.32
CA GLU A 506 -4.55 -16.92 40.78
C GLU A 506 -5.25 -15.65 40.30
N PHE A 507 -4.48 -14.77 39.65
CA PHE A 507 -4.95 -13.53 39.06
C PHE A 507 -4.62 -13.46 37.57
N GLN A 508 -5.27 -12.53 36.88
CA GLN A 508 -5.00 -12.16 35.50
C GLN A 508 -5.11 -10.64 35.34
N VAL A 509 -4.23 -10.07 34.54
CA VAL A 509 -4.33 -8.67 34.10
C VAL A 509 -5.05 -8.65 32.77
N VAL A 510 -6.30 -8.17 32.78
CA VAL A 510 -7.18 -8.14 31.61
C VAL A 510 -7.14 -6.79 30.92
N THR A 511 -7.53 -6.78 29.65
CA THR A 511 -7.77 -5.54 28.92
C THR A 511 -9.20 -5.00 29.16
N PRO A 512 -9.43 -3.68 28.98
CA PRO A 512 -10.77 -3.11 29.07
C PRO A 512 -11.76 -3.78 28.10
N PRO A 513 -13.03 -3.99 28.50
CA PRO A 513 -14.04 -4.57 27.61
C PRO A 513 -14.40 -3.60 26.48
N GLY A 514 -14.46 -4.09 25.24
CA GLY A 514 -14.84 -3.28 24.07
C GLY A 514 -14.43 -3.91 22.74
N SER A 515 -14.75 -3.25 21.62
CA SER A 515 -14.24 -3.58 20.27
C SER A 515 -12.75 -3.25 20.10
N ASP A 516 -12.23 -2.45 21.02
CA ASP A 516 -10.91 -1.87 20.92
C ASP A 516 -9.83 -2.84 21.37
N LYS A 517 -8.72 -2.85 20.64
CA LYS A 517 -7.59 -3.72 20.92
C LYS A 517 -6.56 -3.04 21.82
N TRP A 518 -6.22 -3.72 22.91
CA TRP A 518 -5.25 -3.27 23.90
C TRP A 518 -4.10 -4.27 23.99
N TRP A 519 -2.93 -3.79 24.41
CA TRP A 519 -1.77 -4.63 24.70
C TRP A 519 -1.41 -4.52 26.18
N VAL A 520 -1.06 -5.64 26.80
CA VAL A 520 -0.54 -5.67 28.17
C VAL A 520 0.96 -5.40 28.14
N VAL A 521 1.44 -4.53 29.02
CA VAL A 521 2.83 -4.09 29.06
C VAL A 521 3.35 -4.21 30.49
N LEU A 522 4.52 -4.82 30.65
CA LEU A 522 5.19 -4.91 31.93
C LEU A 522 5.83 -3.56 32.28
N ASP A 523 5.51 -3.05 33.47
CA ASP A 523 6.11 -1.85 34.05
C ASP A 523 6.79 -2.24 35.36
N ILE A 524 8.00 -2.80 35.26
CA ILE A 524 8.76 -3.27 36.42
C ILE A 524 10.12 -2.59 36.48
N GLU A 525 10.51 -2.14 37.66
CA GLU A 525 11.83 -1.58 37.92
C GLU A 525 12.59 -2.43 38.94
N LEU A 526 13.91 -2.22 39.04
CA LEU A 526 14.76 -2.90 40.03
C LEU A 526 14.22 -2.74 41.47
N ALA A 527 13.61 -1.59 41.78
CA ALA A 527 13.06 -1.28 43.10
C ALA A 527 11.77 -2.06 43.45
N ASP A 528 11.11 -2.62 42.44
CA ASP A 528 9.86 -3.38 42.63
C ASP A 528 10.12 -4.85 43.02
N ILE A 529 11.39 -5.28 43.02
CA ILE A 529 11.82 -6.63 43.39
C ILE A 529 12.68 -6.57 44.65
N ILE A 530 12.23 -7.24 45.71
CA ILE A 530 12.98 -7.38 46.96
C ILE A 530 13.55 -8.78 47.06
N LEU A 531 14.88 -8.87 47.12
CA LEU A 531 15.60 -10.11 47.39
C LEU A 531 15.83 -10.28 48.91
N LYS A 532 15.25 -11.31 49.51
CA LYS A 532 15.48 -11.70 50.92
C LYS A 532 16.49 -12.86 50.97
N GLY A 533 17.47 -12.79 51.85
CA GLY A 533 18.49 -13.84 51.98
C GLY A 533 19.86 -13.48 51.40
N GLY A 534 20.86 -14.16 51.94
CA GLY A 534 22.16 -13.64 52.34
C GLY A 534 22.27 -13.89 53.83
#